data_AF-A0AA39SU17-F1
#
_entry.id   AF-A0AA39SU17-F1
#
_cell.length_a   1.000
_cell.length_b   1.000
_cell.length_c   1.000
_cell.angle_alpha   90.00
_cell.angle_beta   90.00
_cell.angle_gamma   90.00
#
_symmetry.space_group_name_H-M   'P 1'
#
loop_
_entity.id
_entity.type
_entity.pdbx_description
1 polymer ?
#
loop_
_entity_poly.entity_id
_entity_poly.type
_entity_poly.pdbx_seq_one_letter_code
_entity_poly.pdbx_strand_id
1 'polypeptide(L)'
;MFTPQIVVQGRAHCQGNDQDALLSHINAASRFPAPSFQATFQRPTSECMQVTFTGTLRSKVDSQGVNVMVALYENGLVTDCPKGRTKGVFCRMTLS
;
A
#
# COMPACT_ATOMS: atom_id res chain seq x y z
N MET A 1 4.44 6.45 -20.15
CA MET A 1 3.82 6.53 -18.82
C MET A 1 2.54 5.70 -18.89
N PHE A 2 2.46 4.58 -18.16
CA PHE A 2 1.36 3.63 -18.27
C PHE A 2 0.62 3.54 -16.94
N THR A 3 -0.67 3.82 -16.95
CA THR A 3 -1.60 3.56 -15.85
C THR A 3 -2.64 2.57 -16.36
N PRO A 4 -3.00 1.52 -15.61
CA PRO A 4 -2.59 1.23 -14.23
C PRO A 4 -1.19 0.58 -14.11
N GLN A 5 -0.49 0.87 -13.01
CA GLN A 5 0.83 0.33 -12.68
C GLN A 5 0.81 -0.25 -11.26
N ILE A 6 1.48 -1.38 -11.06
CA ILE A 6 1.72 -1.97 -9.75
C ILE A 6 3.22 -1.92 -9.46
N VAL A 7 3.59 -1.61 -8.21
CA VAL A 7 4.98 -1.56 -7.74
C VAL A 7 5.16 -2.56 -6.60
N VAL A 8 6.14 -3.45 -6.72
CA VAL A 8 6.44 -4.48 -5.72
C VAL A 8 7.71 -4.09 -4.95
N GLN A 9 7.57 -3.92 -3.63
CA GLN A 9 8.65 -3.52 -2.71
C GLN A 9 9.48 -2.29 -3.14
N GLY A 10 8.89 -1.38 -3.93
CA GLY A 10 9.60 -0.19 -4.44
C GLY A 10 10.73 -0.48 -5.43
N ARG A 11 10.83 -1.71 -5.96
CA ARG A 11 11.95 -2.16 -6.81
C ARG A 11 11.53 -2.63 -8.20
N ALA A 12 10.47 -3.44 -8.25
CA ALA A 12 9.92 -3.94 -9.51
C ALA A 12 8.58 -3.28 -9.82
N HIS A 13 8.23 -3.17 -11.10
CA HIS A 13 6.94 -2.66 -11.54
C HIS A 13 6.39 -3.48 -12.70
N CYS A 14 5.06 -3.62 -12.75
CA CYS A 14 4.36 -4.27 -13.85
C CYS A 14 3.05 -3.53 -14.18
N GLN A 15 2.45 -3.90 -15.32
CA GLN A 15 1.16 -3.36 -15.72
C GLN A 15 0.06 -3.89 -14.78
N GLY A 16 -0.89 -3.03 -14.39
CA GLY A 16 -1.86 -3.36 -13.35
C GLY A 16 -2.86 -4.47 -13.71
N ASN A 17 -2.92 -4.88 -14.97
CA ASN A 17 -3.76 -5.98 -15.46
C ASN A 17 -2.96 -7.26 -15.78
N ASP A 18 -1.64 -7.28 -15.58
CA ASP A 18 -0.79 -8.44 -15.82
C ASP A 18 -0.56 -9.21 -14.51
N GLN A 19 -1.44 -10.18 -14.27
CA GLN A 19 -1.43 -10.98 -13.05
C GLN A 19 -0.20 -11.89 -12.95
N ASP A 20 0.27 -12.45 -14.07
CA ASP A 20 1.40 -13.39 -14.08
C ASP A 20 2.70 -12.65 -13.78
N ALA A 21 2.89 -11.46 -14.37
CA ALA A 21 4.03 -10.60 -14.05
C ALA A 21 4.02 -10.16 -12.58
N LEU A 22 2.84 -9.83 -12.04
CA LEU A 22 2.70 -9.47 -10.62
C LEU A 22 3.14 -10.61 -9.70
N LEU A 23 2.60 -11.82 -9.90
CA LEU A 23 2.94 -12.99 -9.08
C LEU A 23 4.42 -13.36 -9.20
N SER A 24 4.98 -13.27 -10.40
CA SER A 24 6.41 -13.48 -10.64
C SER A 24 7.27 -12.48 -9.85
N HIS A 25 6.93 -11.19 -9.89
CA HIS A 25 7.64 -10.16 -9.13
C HIS A 25 7.52 -10.32 -7.61
N ILE A 26 6.35 -10.71 -7.10
CA ILE A 26 6.16 -11.01 -5.67
C ILE A 26 7.07 -12.17 -5.24
N ASN A 27 7.12 -13.25 -6.04
CA ASN A 27 7.95 -14.42 -5.74
C ASN A 27 9.45 -14.13 -5.81
N ALA A 28 9.87 -13.28 -6.75
CA ALA A 28 11.27 -12.90 -6.92
C ALA A 28 11.74 -11.81 -5.93
N ALA A 29 10.83 -11.16 -5.22
CA ALA A 29 11.18 -10.07 -4.33
C ALA A 29 12.00 -10.55 -3.12
N SER A 30 13.02 -9.78 -2.76
CA SER A 30 13.87 -10.03 -1.59
C SER A 30 13.02 -10.12 -0.32
N ARG A 31 13.23 -11.17 0.47
CA ARG A 31 12.57 -11.33 1.76
C ARG A 31 13.44 -10.75 2.85
N PHE A 32 12.97 -9.69 3.48
CA PHE A 32 13.60 -9.13 4.68
C PHE A 32 12.86 -9.63 5.92
N PRO A 33 13.57 -9.92 7.02
CA PRO A 33 12.90 -10.20 8.28
C PRO A 33 12.02 -9.00 8.64
N ALA A 34 10.78 -9.29 9.06
CA ALA A 34 9.88 -8.24 9.50
C ALA A 34 10.54 -7.48 10.67
N PRO A 35 10.60 -6.14 10.61
CA PRO A 35 11.17 -5.39 11.71
C PRO A 35 10.26 -5.54 12.94
N SER A 36 10.84 -5.58 14.14
CA SER A 36 10.10 -5.73 15.40
C SER A 36 9.41 -4.41 15.78
N PHE A 37 8.45 -3.96 14.95
CA PHE A 37 7.59 -2.83 15.23
C PHE A 37 6.17 -3.31 15.46
N GLN A 38 5.58 -2.82 16.54
CA GLN A 38 4.17 -2.93 16.83
C GLN A 38 3.54 -1.56 16.59
N ALA A 39 2.47 -1.52 15.78
CA ALA A 39 1.65 -0.34 15.58
C ALA A 39 0.36 -0.48 16.37
N THR A 40 -0.03 0.55 17.10
CA THR A 40 -1.35 0.67 17.72
C THR A 40 -2.08 1.84 17.11
N PHE A 41 -3.37 1.63 16.80
CA PHE A 41 -4.21 2.60 16.13
C PHE A 41 -5.34 2.96 17.08
N GLN A 42 -5.54 4.25 17.30
CA GLN A 42 -6.64 4.79 18.08
C GLN A 42 -7.30 5.89 17.26
N ARG A 43 -8.62 6.03 17.39
CA ARG A 43 -9.37 7.11 16.76
C ARG A 43 -10.06 7.92 17.87
N PRO A 44 -9.35 8.85 18.54
CA PRO A 44 -9.91 9.60 19.66
C PRO A 44 -11.14 10.43 19.28
N THR A 45 -11.23 10.89 18.02
CA THR A 45 -12.38 11.61 17.46
C THR A 45 -12.64 11.15 16.03
N SER A 46 -13.78 11.52 15.43
CA SER A 46 -14.05 11.22 14.02
C SER A 46 -12.98 11.80 13.08
N GLU A 47 -12.38 12.94 13.42
CA GLU A 47 -11.41 13.63 12.55
C GLU A 47 -9.95 13.29 12.85
N CYS A 48 -9.66 12.60 13.96
CA CYS A 48 -8.29 12.34 14.40
C CYS A 48 -8.04 10.84 14.52
N MET A 49 -7.01 10.35 13.83
CA MET A 49 -6.42 9.03 14.07
C MET A 49 -5.03 9.19 14.68
N GLN A 50 -4.81 8.56 15.82
CA GLN A 50 -3.53 8.46 16.48
C GLN A 50 -2.91 7.09 16.20
N VAL A 51 -1.65 7.10 15.73
CA VAL A 51 -0.89 5.89 15.48
C VAL A 51 0.38 5.93 16.33
N THR A 52 0.58 4.91 17.16
CA THR A 52 1.80 4.78 17.97
C THR A 52 2.61 3.58 17.48
N PHE A 53 3.87 3.82 17.12
CA PHE A 53 4.83 2.79 16.72
C PHE A 53 5.81 2.51 17.85
N THR A 54 5.82 1.27 18.33
CA THR A 54 6.73 0.81 19.38
C THR A 54 7.58 -0.31 18.83
N GLY A 55 8.90 -0.21 18.94
CA GLY A 55 9.78 -1.26 18.44
C GLY A 55 11.24 -0.99 18.72
N THR A 56 12.07 -1.97 18.42
CA THR A 56 13.53 -1.83 18.57
C THR A 56 14.14 -1.27 17.29
N LEU A 57 14.91 -0.19 17.41
CA LEU A 57 15.63 0.42 16.28
C LEU A 57 16.89 -0.37 15.88
N ARG A 58 17.19 -1.48 16.58
CA ARG A 58 18.36 -2.32 16.32
C ARG A 58 18.06 -3.33 15.21
N SER A 59 17.88 -2.82 13.99
CA SER A 59 18.03 -3.64 12.79
C SER A 59 19.34 -3.27 12.12
N LYS A 60 20.37 -4.12 12.24
CA LYS A 60 21.55 -4.03 11.37
C LYS A 60 21.09 -4.48 9.97
N VAL A 61 20.44 -3.59 9.23
CA VAL A 61 20.26 -3.74 7.78
C VAL A 61 21.39 -2.93 7.14
N ASP A 62 22.53 -3.57 6.95
CA ASP A 62 23.65 -3.09 6.10
C ASP A 62 23.99 -1.59 6.16
N SER A 63 24.16 -1.04 7.37
CA SER A 63 24.63 0.34 7.58
C SER A 63 23.70 1.44 7.07
N GLN A 64 22.50 1.10 6.58
CA GLN A 64 21.48 2.04 6.14
C GLN A 64 20.33 2.05 7.17
N GLY A 65 19.96 3.24 7.64
CA GLY A 65 18.81 3.40 8.52
C GLY A 65 17.50 2.97 7.86
N VAL A 66 16.47 2.76 8.67
CA VAL A 66 15.12 2.39 8.19
C VAL A 66 14.23 3.63 8.22
N ASN A 67 13.50 3.87 7.13
CA ASN A 67 12.44 4.88 7.09
C ASN A 67 11.11 4.25 7.49
N VAL A 68 10.38 4.89 8.41
CA VAL A 68 9.00 4.51 8.76
C VAL A 68 8.05 5.31 7.88
N MET A 69 7.30 4.63 7.01
CA MET A 69 6.30 5.24 6.12
C MET A 69 4.90 4.81 6.56
N VAL A 70 3.99 5.77 6.65
CA VAL A 70 2.58 5.54 6.97
C VAL A 70 1.74 6.01 5.79
N ALA A 71 0.84 5.16 5.32
CA ALA A 71 -0.06 5.50 4.24
C ALA A 71 -1.51 5.35 4.72
N LEU A 72 -2.30 6.40 4.50
CA LEU A 72 -3.71 6.47 4.85
C LEU A 72 -4.52 6.31 3.57
N TYR A 73 -5.42 5.34 3.56
CA TYR A 73 -6.29 5.08 2.43
C TYR A 73 -7.74 5.00 2.90
N GLU A 74 -8.64 5.50 2.06
CA GLU A 74 -10.07 5.36 2.26
C GLU A 74 -10.57 4.13 1.48
N ASN A 75 -11.26 3.23 2.18
CA ASN A 75 -11.88 2.07 1.56
C ASN A 75 -13.32 2.38 1.19
N GLY A 76 -13.74 1.92 0.00
CA GLY A 76 -15.13 2.04 -0.42
C GLY A 76 -15.54 3.42 -0.91
N LEU A 77 -14.57 4.26 -1.30
CA LEU A 77 -14.86 5.48 -2.04
C LEU A 77 -15.60 5.11 -3.33
N VAL A 78 -16.82 5.62 -3.45
CA VAL A 78 -17.69 5.45 -4.61
C VAL A 78 -17.69 6.76 -5.38
N THR A 79 -17.13 6.76 -6.59
CA THR A 79 -17.11 7.94 -7.46
C THR A 79 -18.26 7.87 -8.45
N ASP A 80 -19.09 8.93 -8.49
CA ASP A 80 -20.11 9.09 -9.52
C ASP A 80 -19.44 9.47 -10.84
N CYS A 81 -19.79 8.77 -11.92
CA CYS A 81 -19.26 8.99 -13.26
C CYS A 81 -20.35 9.67 -14.11
N PRO A 82 -20.44 11.02 -14.16
CA PRO A 82 -21.52 11.71 -14.86
C PRO A 82 -21.44 11.60 -16.39
N LYS A 83 -20.27 11.21 -16.94
CA LYS A 83 -19.99 11.09 -18.38
C LYS A 83 -19.03 9.92 -18.64
N GLY A 84 -19.10 9.33 -19.84
CA GLY A 84 -18.21 8.24 -20.28
C GLY A 84 -18.92 6.89 -20.43
N ARG A 85 -18.18 5.87 -20.88
CA ARG A 85 -18.70 4.50 -21.14
C ARG A 85 -19.26 3.83 -19.87
N THR A 86 -18.83 4.26 -18.69
CA THR A 86 -19.28 3.81 -17.37
C THR A 86 -20.31 4.75 -16.72
N LYS A 87 -20.96 5.64 -17.49
CA LYS A 87 -22.00 6.54 -16.96
C LYS A 87 -23.11 5.74 -16.28
N GLY A 88 -23.39 6.06 -15.01
CA GLY A 88 -24.38 5.35 -14.19
C GLY A 88 -23.87 4.06 -13.52
N VAL A 89 -22.59 3.73 -13.65
CA VAL A 89 -21.94 2.61 -12.96
C VAL A 89 -21.03 3.17 -11.88
N PHE A 90 -21.25 2.76 -10.64
CA PHE A 90 -20.39 3.13 -9.51
C PHE A 90 -19.02 2.46 -9.65
N CYS A 91 -17.95 3.25 -9.68
CA CYS A 91 -16.60 2.73 -9.56
C CYS A 91 -16.27 2.56 -8.07
N ARG A 92 -16.15 1.31 -7.63
CA ARG A 92 -15.72 0.94 -6.27
C ARG A 92 -14.27 0.45 -6.32
N MET A 93 -13.35 1.21 -5.74
CA MET A 93 -12.00 0.69 -5.46
C MET A 93 -12.10 -0.24 -4.26
N THR A 94 -11.75 -1.52 -4.47
CA THR A 94 -11.64 -2.51 -3.40
C THR A 94 -10.18 -2.92 -3.33
N LEU A 95 -9.50 -2.61 -2.22
CA LEU A 95 -8.18 -3.17 -1.90
C LEU A 95 -8.45 -4.55 -1.27
N SER A 96 -8.11 -5.62 -1.98
CA SER A 96 -8.19 -7.01 -1.51
C SER A 96 -6.92 -7.45 -0.79
#